data_AF-A0A5B1C4T9-F1
#
_entry.id   AF-A0A5B1C4T9-F1
#
_cell.length_a   1.000
_cell.length_b   1.000
_cell.length_c   1.000
_cell.angle_alpha   90.00
_cell.angle_beta   90.00
_cell.angle_gamma   90.00
#
_symmetry.space_group_name_H-M   'P 1'
#
loop_
_entity.id
_entity.type
_entity.pdbx_description
1 polymer ?
#
loop_
_entity_poly.entity_id
_entity_poly.type
_entity_poly.pdbx_seq_one_letter_code
_entity_poly.pdbx_strand_id
1 'polypeptide(L)'
;MFDKTTENKNKIFELYPENQELVLLDKLSHEFQNFRSGFRGKLDHTYVLSPAASDMFPVTIHNGKPIMGVPDQLFEIFLDIRWYVVNILEGMNSLYLTFEIGVAPKKHPASLRVYKRKLLTEAVSRYKRMGFVRINNKGEALGFDALNYFEKPIAVKKHIDWEY
;
A
#
# COMPACT_ATOMS: atom_id res chain seq x y z
N MET A 1 34.58 20.53 -3.73
CA MET A 1 34.67 19.06 -3.60
C MET A 1 33.23 18.57 -3.49
N PHE A 2 32.62 18.22 -4.63
CA PHE A 2 31.20 17.86 -4.68
C PHE A 2 31.04 16.42 -4.20
N ASP A 3 30.11 16.25 -3.28
CA ASP A 3 29.90 15.03 -2.53
C ASP A 3 29.35 13.92 -3.44
N LYS A 4 30.19 12.91 -3.75
CA LYS A 4 29.84 11.77 -4.62
C LYS A 4 28.61 10.99 -4.12
N THR A 5 28.24 11.17 -2.86
CA THR A 5 27.06 10.57 -2.22
C THR A 5 25.74 11.18 -2.67
N THR A 6 25.72 12.45 -3.11
CA THR A 6 24.48 13.10 -3.59
C THR A 6 24.16 12.71 -5.04
N GLU A 7 25.17 12.54 -5.89
CA GLU A 7 25.03 12.06 -7.27
C GLU A 7 24.47 10.63 -7.34
N ASN A 8 24.88 9.76 -6.40
CA ASN A 8 24.41 8.38 -6.36
C ASN A 8 22.95 8.23 -5.94
N LYS A 9 22.43 9.13 -5.08
CA LYS A 9 21.00 9.15 -4.73
C LYS A 9 20.15 9.58 -5.92
N ASN A 10 20.59 10.58 -6.68
CA ASN A 10 19.86 11.04 -7.86
C ASN A 10 19.91 10.03 -9.03
N LYS A 11 21.01 9.29 -9.21
CA LYS A 11 21.11 8.22 -10.22
C LYS A 11 20.21 7.02 -9.98
N ILE A 12 19.86 6.71 -8.72
CA ILE A 12 18.92 5.62 -8.41
C ILE A 12 17.50 5.96 -8.91
N PHE A 13 17.12 7.25 -8.88
CA PHE A 13 15.82 7.70 -9.40
C PHE A 13 15.76 7.76 -10.92
N GLU A 14 16.91 7.85 -11.61
CA GLU A 14 16.98 7.87 -13.08
C GLU A 14 16.97 6.46 -13.71
N LEU A 15 17.15 5.38 -12.93
CA LEU A 15 17.39 4.05 -13.49
C LEU A 15 16.14 3.23 -13.83
N TYR A 16 14.96 3.51 -13.28
CA TYR A 16 13.73 2.78 -13.67
C TYR A 16 12.44 3.59 -13.44
N PRO A 17 11.98 4.40 -14.43
CA PRO A 17 10.61 4.92 -14.42
C PRO A 17 9.54 3.81 -14.42
N GLU A 18 9.91 2.55 -14.64
CA GLU A 18 9.02 1.40 -14.83
C GLU A 18 8.72 0.58 -13.56
N ASN A 19 9.24 0.93 -12.37
CA ASN A 19 9.06 0.11 -11.15
C ASN A 19 8.67 0.94 -9.91
N GLN A 20 7.54 1.63 -9.97
CA GLN A 20 7.01 2.45 -8.87
C GLN A 20 6.78 1.64 -7.59
N GLU A 21 6.53 0.35 -7.72
CA GLU A 21 6.45 -0.59 -6.61
C GLU A 21 7.76 -0.69 -5.82
N LEU A 22 8.91 -0.74 -6.51
CA LEU A 22 10.21 -0.77 -5.83
C LEU A 22 10.50 0.56 -5.13
N VAL A 23 10.11 1.68 -5.73
CA VAL A 23 10.23 3.02 -5.11
C VAL A 23 9.37 3.10 -3.84
N LEU A 24 8.14 2.56 -3.87
CA LEU A 24 7.29 2.47 -2.68
C LEU A 24 7.95 1.64 -1.58
N LEU A 25 8.45 0.45 -1.93
CA LEU A 25 9.06 -0.45 -0.98
C LEU A 25 10.35 0.11 -0.38
N ASP A 26 11.17 0.80 -1.17
CA ASP A 26 12.37 1.49 -0.70
C ASP A 26 12.01 2.61 0.30
N LYS A 27 11.04 3.47 -0.06
CA LYS A 27 10.55 4.55 0.82
C LYS A 27 9.97 4.05 2.15
N LEU A 28 9.38 2.85 2.16
CA LEU A 28 8.78 2.24 3.34
C LEU A 28 9.68 1.19 4.01
N SER A 29 10.89 0.96 3.49
CA SER A 29 11.74 -0.17 3.90
C SER A 29 12.08 -0.16 5.40
N HIS A 30 12.33 1.02 5.96
CA HIS A 30 12.62 1.24 7.38
C HIS A 30 11.41 0.94 8.30
N GLU A 31 10.21 0.85 7.74
CA GLU A 31 8.97 0.61 8.49
C GLU A 31 8.54 -0.86 8.48
N PHE A 32 9.21 -1.73 7.71
CA PHE A 32 8.79 -3.13 7.56
C PHE A 32 9.22 -4.04 8.73
N GLN A 33 8.29 -4.86 9.20
CA GLN A 33 8.45 -5.80 10.31
C GLN A 33 8.66 -7.26 9.88
N ASN A 34 8.34 -7.61 8.63
CA ASN A 34 8.39 -8.99 8.10
C ASN A 34 9.78 -9.49 7.75
N PHE A 35 10.84 -8.74 8.03
CA PHE A 35 12.20 -9.31 8.15
C PHE A 35 12.33 -10.27 9.36
N ARG A 36 11.22 -10.58 10.06
CA ARG A 36 11.13 -11.54 11.16
C ARG A 36 10.43 -12.83 10.70
N SER A 37 11.04 -13.98 10.98
CA SER A 37 10.54 -15.33 10.66
C SER A 37 9.17 -15.64 11.30
N GLY A 38 8.26 -16.32 10.57
CA GLY A 38 7.02 -16.90 11.12
C GLY A 38 5.69 -16.25 10.72
N PHE A 39 5.67 -15.39 9.70
CA PHE A 39 4.44 -14.72 9.26
C PHE A 39 3.42 -15.69 8.61
N ARG A 40 2.18 -15.69 9.11
CA ARG A 40 1.05 -16.42 8.52
C ARG A 40 0.25 -15.51 7.59
N GLY A 41 0.37 -15.78 6.28
CA GLY A 41 -0.30 -15.10 5.17
C GLY A 41 0.53 -15.35 3.92
N LYS A 42 0.26 -16.46 3.22
CA LYS A 42 1.14 -17.02 2.18
C LYS A 42 1.09 -16.22 0.87
N LEU A 43 1.66 -15.02 0.92
CA LEU A 43 2.31 -14.36 -0.21
C LEU A 43 3.78 -14.32 0.16
N ASP A 44 4.65 -14.91 -0.67
CA ASP A 44 6.11 -14.90 -0.45
C ASP A 44 6.65 -13.47 -0.25
N HIS A 45 5.95 -12.48 -0.83
CA HIS A 45 6.26 -11.05 -0.76
C HIS A 45 5.14 -10.25 -0.06
N THR A 46 4.91 -10.51 1.24
CA THR A 46 4.07 -9.64 2.08
C THR A 46 4.94 -8.70 2.92
N TYR A 47 4.92 -7.41 2.61
CA TYR A 47 5.61 -6.35 3.34
C TYR A 47 4.73 -5.81 4.46
N VAL A 48 5.18 -5.89 5.70
CA VAL A 48 4.34 -5.64 6.89
C VAL A 48 4.76 -4.32 7.51
N LEU A 49 3.94 -3.28 7.37
CA LEU A 49 4.20 -2.00 8.02
C LEU A 49 4.16 -2.13 9.54
N SER A 50 4.99 -1.36 10.23
CA SER A 50 4.85 -1.15 11.67
C SER A 50 3.46 -0.58 12.00
N PRO A 51 2.94 -0.77 13.22
CA PRO A 51 1.71 -0.09 13.65
C PRO A 51 1.79 1.43 13.46
N ALA A 52 2.95 2.04 13.74
CA ALA A 52 3.16 3.47 13.57
C ALA A 52 3.10 3.91 12.10
N ALA A 53 3.77 3.20 11.19
CA ALA A 53 3.68 3.48 9.76
C ALA A 53 2.30 3.20 9.19
N SER A 54 1.58 2.22 9.75
CA SER A 54 0.20 1.95 9.34
C SER A 54 -0.72 3.13 9.62
N ASP A 55 -0.44 3.94 10.64
CA ASP A 55 -1.23 5.14 10.98
C ASP A 55 -1.03 6.29 9.99
N MET A 56 0.04 6.27 9.18
CA MET A 56 0.19 7.20 8.04
C MET A 56 -0.90 7.04 6.98
N PHE A 57 -1.59 5.90 6.98
CA PHE A 57 -2.68 5.58 6.06
C PHE A 57 -4.03 5.58 6.80
N PRO A 58 -4.57 6.74 7.22
CA PRO A 58 -5.82 6.79 7.99
C PRO A 58 -6.96 6.19 7.16
N VAL A 59 -7.88 5.49 7.82
CA VAL A 59 -9.06 4.92 7.16
C VAL A 59 -10.31 5.40 7.87
N THR A 60 -11.26 5.91 7.10
CA THR A 60 -12.56 6.36 7.58
C THR A 60 -13.68 5.85 6.67
N ILE A 61 -14.93 5.93 7.13
CA ILE A 61 -16.10 5.72 6.29
C ILE A 61 -16.72 7.10 6.04
N HIS A 62 -16.65 7.56 4.80
CA HIS A 62 -17.18 8.85 4.38
C HIS A 62 -18.21 8.63 3.26
N ASN A 63 -19.39 9.24 3.39
CA ASN A 63 -20.52 9.07 2.46
C ASN A 63 -20.83 7.60 2.10
N GLY A 64 -20.81 6.73 3.11
CA GLY A 64 -21.10 5.31 2.94
C GLY A 64 -20.03 4.54 2.16
N LYS A 65 -18.79 5.03 2.10
CA LYS A 65 -17.67 4.35 1.46
C LYS A 65 -16.42 4.38 2.35
N PRO A 66 -15.65 3.29 2.44
CA PRO A 66 -14.37 3.31 3.13
C PRO A 66 -13.35 4.05 2.27
N ILE A 67 -12.63 4.98 2.89
CA ILE A 67 -11.61 5.82 2.25
C ILE A 67 -10.31 5.72 3.04
N MET A 68 -9.22 5.41 2.36
CA MET A 68 -7.86 5.46 2.88
C MET A 68 -7.20 6.77 2.46
N GLY A 69 -6.68 7.52 3.42
CA GLY A 69 -5.76 8.62 3.15
C GLY A 69 -4.39 8.07 2.75
N VAL A 70 -3.80 8.62 1.69
CA VAL A 70 -2.46 8.31 1.23
C VAL A 70 -1.64 9.60 1.26
N PRO A 71 -0.51 9.63 2.01
CA PRO A 71 0.32 10.82 2.13
C PRO A 71 0.74 11.37 0.77
N ASP A 72 0.70 12.71 0.63
CA ASP A 72 1.10 13.47 -0.56
C ASP A 72 2.36 12.91 -1.25
N GLN A 73 3.44 12.70 -0.48
CA GLN A 73 4.73 12.20 -0.97
C GLN A 73 4.71 10.76 -1.52
N LEU A 74 3.65 10.00 -1.26
CA LEU A 74 3.44 8.63 -1.73
C LEU A 74 2.31 8.55 -2.77
N PHE A 75 1.52 9.60 -2.96
CA PHE A 75 0.28 9.52 -3.72
C PHE A 75 0.52 9.22 -5.20
N GLU A 76 1.46 9.92 -5.83
CA GLU A 76 1.82 9.68 -7.24
C GLU A 76 2.29 8.25 -7.45
N ILE A 77 3.12 7.73 -6.53
CA ILE A 77 3.57 6.35 -6.54
C ILE A 77 2.38 5.39 -6.42
N PHE A 78 1.42 5.69 -5.54
CA PHE A 78 0.20 4.89 -5.39
C PHE A 78 -0.70 4.94 -6.63
N LEU A 79 -0.74 6.04 -7.38
CA LEU A 79 -1.51 6.10 -8.62
C LEU A 79 -0.90 5.20 -9.70
N ASP A 80 0.42 5.20 -9.81
CA ASP A 80 1.14 4.51 -10.87
C ASP A 80 1.34 3.01 -10.62
N ILE A 81 1.25 2.58 -9.35
CA ILE A 81 1.33 1.15 -9.00
C ILE A 81 0.12 0.38 -9.53
N ARG A 82 0.41 -0.81 -10.05
CA ARG A 82 -0.63 -1.77 -10.49
C ARG A 82 -1.28 -2.48 -9.30
N TRP A 83 -2.10 -1.75 -8.55
CA TRP A 83 -2.93 -2.35 -7.50
C TRP A 83 -4.03 -3.22 -8.09
N TYR A 84 -4.11 -4.46 -7.62
CA TYR A 84 -5.19 -5.36 -7.97
C TYR A 84 -6.41 -5.17 -7.08
N VAL A 85 -6.21 -5.25 -5.76
CA VAL A 85 -7.30 -5.40 -4.78
C VAL A 85 -6.84 -5.04 -3.37
N VAL A 86 -7.78 -4.60 -2.54
CA VAL A 86 -7.63 -4.55 -1.08
C VAL A 86 -8.16 -5.86 -0.50
N ASN A 87 -7.25 -6.75 -0.10
CA ASN A 87 -7.63 -7.99 0.58
C ASN A 87 -7.86 -7.74 2.07
N ILE A 88 -8.92 -8.32 2.61
CA ILE A 88 -9.19 -8.40 4.04
C ILE A 88 -9.24 -9.88 4.41
N LEU A 89 -8.33 -10.28 5.29
CA LEU A 89 -8.30 -11.64 5.79
C LEU A 89 -9.22 -11.78 7.01
N GLU A 90 -10.11 -12.77 6.99
CA GLU A 90 -11.00 -13.06 8.12
C GLU A 90 -10.20 -13.25 9.41
N GLY A 91 -10.60 -12.53 10.47
CA GLY A 91 -9.92 -12.57 11.77
C GLY A 91 -8.61 -11.78 11.88
N MET A 92 -8.15 -11.14 10.80
CA MET A 92 -6.93 -10.34 10.80
C MET A 92 -7.24 -8.84 10.92
N ASN A 93 -6.50 -8.16 11.81
CA ASN A 93 -6.62 -6.73 12.06
C ASN A 93 -5.81 -5.90 11.06
N SER A 94 -6.02 -6.12 9.76
CA SER A 94 -5.20 -5.49 8.71
C SER A 94 -5.92 -5.41 7.37
N LEU A 95 -5.52 -4.42 6.58
CA LEU A 95 -5.82 -4.33 5.15
C LEU A 95 -4.56 -4.75 4.39
N TYR A 96 -4.72 -5.59 3.37
CA TYR A 96 -3.63 -6.04 2.51
C TYR A 96 -3.79 -5.38 1.15
N LEU A 97 -2.98 -4.36 0.88
CA LEU A 97 -2.98 -3.66 -0.39
C LEU A 97 -2.13 -4.49 -1.36
N THR A 98 -2.78 -5.19 -2.30
CA THR A 98 -2.10 -6.13 -3.19
C THR A 98 -1.80 -5.51 -4.54
N PHE A 99 -0.57 -5.67 -5.02
CA PHE A 99 -0.03 -5.09 -6.25
C PHE A 99 0.90 -6.05 -7.00
N GLU A 100 1.19 -5.75 -8.26
CA GLU A 100 2.13 -6.48 -9.12
C GLU A 100 3.55 -5.94 -8.95
N ILE A 101 4.55 -6.76 -8.62
CA ILE A 101 5.95 -6.35 -8.60
C ILE A 101 6.79 -7.17 -9.59
N GLY A 102 7.91 -6.59 -10.03
CA GLY A 102 8.89 -7.24 -10.89
C GLY A 102 8.78 -6.79 -12.35
N VAL A 103 9.83 -7.10 -13.11
CA VAL A 103 9.94 -6.75 -14.53
C VAL A 103 9.49 -7.94 -15.38
N ALA A 104 8.81 -7.67 -16.50
CA ALA A 104 8.42 -8.71 -17.45
C ALA A 104 9.66 -9.53 -17.89
N PRO A 105 9.55 -10.86 -17.99
CA PRO A 105 8.36 -11.70 -17.80
C PRO A 105 8.13 -12.20 -16.36
N LYS A 106 8.97 -11.80 -15.38
CA LYS A 106 8.98 -12.34 -14.00
C LYS A 106 8.15 -11.52 -13.02
N LYS A 107 6.95 -11.12 -13.44
CA LYS A 107 6.02 -10.38 -12.58
C LYS A 107 5.30 -11.32 -11.62
N HIS A 108 5.12 -10.88 -10.37
CA HIS A 108 4.45 -11.65 -9.33
C HIS A 108 3.68 -10.72 -8.37
N PRO A 109 2.64 -11.23 -7.69
CA PRO A 109 1.89 -10.42 -6.73
C PRO A 109 2.68 -10.23 -5.43
N ALA A 110 2.55 -9.04 -4.85
CA ALA A 110 3.02 -8.67 -3.53
C ALA A 110 1.92 -7.96 -2.74
N SER A 111 2.04 -7.90 -1.41
CA SER A 111 1.09 -7.14 -0.59
C SER A 111 1.77 -6.26 0.44
N LEU A 112 1.24 -5.05 0.60
CA LEU A 112 1.53 -4.18 1.73
C LEU A 112 0.46 -4.42 2.81
N ARG A 113 0.85 -4.97 3.95
CA ARG A 113 -0.05 -5.15 5.11
C ARG A 113 -0.05 -3.87 5.95
N VAL A 114 -1.21 -3.24 6.03
CA VAL A 114 -1.49 -2.04 6.83
C VAL A 114 -2.34 -2.44 8.03
N TYR A 115 -1.81 -2.27 9.25
CA TYR A 115 -2.56 -2.57 10.46
C TYR A 115 -3.72 -1.59 10.67
N LYS A 116 -4.89 -2.13 11.04
CA LYS A 116 -6.07 -1.36 11.43
C LYS A 116 -6.75 -2.02 12.61
N ARG A 117 -7.48 -1.23 13.40
CA ARG A 117 -8.26 -1.77 14.53
C ARG A 117 -9.30 -2.77 14.01
N LYS A 118 -9.54 -3.85 14.76
CA LYS A 118 -10.47 -4.93 14.40
C LYS A 118 -11.82 -4.41 13.89
N LEU A 119 -12.46 -3.54 14.68
CA LEU A 119 -13.77 -2.96 14.33
C LEU A 119 -13.75 -2.20 13.00
N LEU A 120 -12.65 -1.52 12.69
CA LEU A 120 -12.52 -0.78 11.44
C LEU A 120 -12.37 -1.76 10.26
N THR A 121 -11.54 -2.79 10.40
CA THR A 121 -11.40 -3.83 9.37
C THR A 121 -12.72 -4.57 9.12
N GLU A 122 -13.48 -4.88 10.17
CA GLU A 122 -14.82 -5.48 10.09
C GLU A 122 -15.88 -4.55 9.48
N ALA A 123 -15.72 -3.24 9.64
CA ALA A 123 -16.59 -2.27 8.98
C ALA A 123 -16.26 -2.18 7.48
N VAL A 124 -14.97 -2.08 7.13
CA VAL A 124 -14.51 -2.02 5.73
C VAL A 124 -14.87 -3.29 4.95
N SER A 125 -14.85 -4.47 5.59
CA SER A 125 -15.14 -5.77 4.93
C SER A 125 -16.57 -5.88 4.39
N ARG A 126 -17.48 -5.00 4.80
CA ARG A 126 -18.87 -4.95 4.31
C ARG A 126 -19.00 -4.28 2.95
N TYR A 127 -17.95 -3.63 2.47
CA TYR A 127 -17.95 -2.87 1.22
C TYR A 127 -17.27 -3.63 0.08
N LYS A 128 -17.62 -3.28 -1.15
CA LYS A 128 -17.06 -3.87 -2.38
C LYS A 128 -15.88 -3.09 -2.94
N ARG A 129 -15.73 -1.82 -2.57
CA ARG A 129 -14.71 -0.91 -3.09
C ARG A 129 -14.22 0.02 -1.99
N MET A 130 -12.94 0.40 -2.07
CA MET A 130 -12.30 1.36 -1.19
C MET A 130 -11.76 2.51 -2.03
N GLY A 131 -12.00 3.74 -1.56
CA GLY A 131 -11.37 4.94 -2.10
C GLY A 131 -9.99 5.16 -1.50
N PHE A 132 -9.09 5.73 -2.28
CA PHE A 132 -7.77 6.20 -1.87
C PHE A 132 -7.73 7.68 -2.18
N VAL A 133 -7.48 8.51 -1.17
CA VAL A 133 -7.49 9.97 -1.29
C VAL A 133 -6.16 10.56 -0.89
N ARG A 134 -5.66 11.52 -1.66
CA ARG A 134 -4.45 12.27 -1.33
C ARG A 134 -4.67 13.10 -0.07
N ILE A 135 -3.78 12.96 0.91
CA ILE A 135 -3.82 13.75 2.15
C ILE A 135 -2.55 14.58 2.32
N ASN A 136 -2.70 15.76 2.92
CA ASN A 136 -1.57 16.58 3.34
C ASN A 136 -0.93 16.04 4.64
N ASN A 137 0.12 16.73 5.10
CA ASN A 137 0.84 16.38 6.34
C ASN A 137 0.00 16.53 7.63
N LYS A 138 -1.18 17.16 7.57
CA LYS A 138 -2.14 17.26 8.67
C LYS A 138 -3.19 16.13 8.64
N GLY A 139 -3.16 15.28 7.61
CA GLY A 139 -4.15 14.22 7.41
C GLY A 139 -5.45 14.69 6.76
N GLU A 140 -5.47 15.90 6.19
CA GLU A 140 -6.64 16.47 5.52
C GLU A 140 -6.66 16.05 4.05
N ALA A 141 -7.82 15.62 3.55
CA ALA A 141 -8.00 15.28 2.14
C ALA A 141 -7.86 16.51 1.25
N LEU A 142 -7.07 16.39 0.18
CA LEU A 142 -6.83 17.49 -0.77
C LEU A 142 -7.91 17.62 -1.86
N GLY A 143 -8.75 16.60 -2.03
CA GLY A 143 -9.86 16.60 -2.99
C GLY A 143 -10.33 15.19 -3.32
N PHE A 144 -11.54 15.07 -3.87
CA PHE A 144 -12.12 13.81 -4.37
C PHE A 144 -12.25 13.80 -5.91
N ASP A 145 -11.39 14.55 -6.59
CA ASP A 145 -11.30 14.61 -8.04
C ASP A 145 -10.34 13.54 -8.60
N ALA A 146 -10.25 13.43 -9.93
CA ALA A 146 -9.43 12.42 -10.60
C ALA A 146 -7.92 12.56 -10.34
N LEU A 147 -7.45 13.72 -9.86
CA LEU A 147 -6.02 13.95 -9.56
C LEU A 147 -5.67 13.52 -8.13
N ASN A 148 -6.66 13.46 -7.25
CA ASN A 148 -6.47 13.23 -5.82
C ASN A 148 -7.18 11.98 -5.31
N TYR A 149 -7.83 11.21 -6.19
CA TYR A 149 -8.66 10.09 -5.80
C TYR A 149 -8.67 8.95 -6.82
N PHE A 150 -8.56 7.72 -6.32
CA PHE A 150 -8.81 6.51 -7.09
C PHE A 150 -9.48 5.43 -6.24
N GLU A 151 -9.98 4.37 -6.87
CA GLU A 151 -10.65 3.29 -6.17
C GLU A 151 -10.09 1.92 -6.53
N LYS A 152 -10.11 1.01 -5.54
CA LYS A 152 -9.80 -0.40 -5.75
C LYS A 152 -10.88 -1.31 -5.17
N PRO A 153 -11.09 -2.49 -5.77
CA PRO A 153 -12.03 -3.46 -5.22
C PRO A 153 -11.55 -3.97 -3.86
N ILE A 154 -12.49 -4.42 -3.04
CA ILE A 154 -12.25 -5.10 -1.77
C ILE A 154 -12.61 -6.58 -1.95
N ALA A 155 -11.75 -7.47 -1.46
CA ALA A 155 -12.02 -8.90 -1.37
C ALA A 155 -11.84 -9.38 0.06
N VAL A 156 -12.84 -10.09 0.59
CA VAL A 156 -12.76 -10.74 1.91
C VAL A 156 -12.41 -12.21 1.67
N LYS A 157 -11.33 -12.69 2.27
CA LYS A 157 -10.82 -14.06 2.06
C LYS A 157 -10.35 -14.69 3.37
N LYS A 158 -10.22 -16.02 3.40
CA LYS A 158 -9.56 -16.75 4.50
C LYS A 158 -8.04 -16.79 4.36
N HIS A 159 -7.56 -16.83 3.13
CA HIS A 159 -6.15 -16.80 2.75
C HIS A 159 -6.01 -15.96 1.47
N ILE A 160 -4.81 -15.41 1.24
CA ILE A 160 -4.47 -14.75 -0.02
C ILE A 160 -3.78 -15.81 -0.87
N ASP A 161 -4.56 -16.55 -1.65
CA ASP A 161 -4.02 -17.50 -2.62
C ASP A 161 -3.81 -16.77 -3.95
N TRP A 162 -2.60 -16.90 -4.47
CA TRP A 162 -2.25 -16.57 -5.85
C TRP A 162 -1.63 -17.82 -6.46
N GLU A 163 -2.45 -18.56 -7.21
CA GLU A 163 -1.97 -19.70 -7.98
C GLU A 163 -1.33 -19.19 -9.27
N TYR A 164 -0.17 -19.75 -9.60
CA TYR A 164 0.31 -19.90 -10.98
C TYR A 164 -0.37 -21.13 -11.59
#